data_AF-A0A1R1YL68-F1
#
_entry.id   AF-A0A1R1YL68-F1
#
_cell.length_a   1.000
_cell.length_b   1.000
_cell.length_c   1.000
_cell.angle_alpha   90.00
_cell.angle_beta   90.00
_cell.angle_gamma   90.00
#
_symmetry.space_group_name_H-M   'P 1'
#
loop_
_entity.id
_entity.type
_entity.pdbx_description
1 polymer ?
#
loop_
_entity_poly.entity_id
_entity_poly.type
_entity_poly.pdbx_seq_one_letter_code
_entity_poly.pdbx_strand_id
1 'polypeptide(L)'
;MEEDIMTVNIKNFKEISITEMDRLARKELKPLVEINDISALCNKVRNEYIPFGMKVLLRKNTIETELPLFLDHEDGLINILYRGFKEACGYCKKGGPGNRCARH
;
A
#
# COMPACT_ATOMS: atom_id res chain seq x y z
N MET A 1 4.33 9.06 25.10
CA MET A 1 4.77 8.92 23.71
C MET A 1 3.54 8.44 22.95
N GLU A 2 2.91 9.32 22.17
CA GLU A 2 1.76 8.92 21.37
C GLU A 2 2.27 7.93 20.32
N GLU A 3 1.73 6.71 20.35
CA GLU A 3 2.03 5.71 19.35
C GLU A 3 1.43 6.17 18.03
N ASP A 4 2.28 6.51 17.07
CA ASP A 4 1.85 6.89 15.72
C ASP A 4 1.44 5.62 14.96
N ILE A 5 0.27 5.10 15.35
CA ILE A 5 -0.38 3.97 14.71
C ILE A 5 -1.00 4.47 13.42
N MET A 6 -0.64 3.83 12.33
CA MET A 6 -1.06 4.24 11.01
C MET A 6 -1.64 3.06 10.23
N THR A 7 -2.68 3.34 9.46
CA THR A 7 -3.29 2.36 8.57
C THR A 7 -2.90 2.66 7.13
N VAL A 8 -2.44 1.62 6.46
CA VAL A 8 -2.05 1.63 5.06
C VAL A 8 -3.02 0.76 4.28
N ASN A 9 -3.58 1.31 3.20
CA ASN A 9 -4.44 0.59 2.28
C ASN A 9 -3.60 0.19 1.08
N ILE A 10 -3.53 -1.11 0.80
CA ILE A 10 -2.81 -1.63 -0.35
C ILE A 10 -3.81 -1.95 -1.44
N LYS A 11 -3.59 -1.38 -2.64
CA LYS A 11 -4.43 -1.70 -3.80
C LYS A 11 -4.08 -3.11 -4.28
N ASN A 12 -4.88 -4.10 -3.85
CA ASN A 12 -4.71 -5.48 -4.30
C ASN A 12 -5.08 -5.62 -5.78
N PHE A 13 -4.10 -5.98 -6.62
CA PHE A 13 -4.32 -6.32 -8.03
C PHE A 13 -4.96 -7.70 -8.12
N LYS A 14 -5.99 -7.86 -8.96
CA LYS A 14 -6.66 -9.16 -9.17
C LYS A 14 -5.71 -10.28 -9.63
N GLU A 15 -4.58 -9.91 -10.21
CA GLU A 15 -3.57 -10.83 -10.74
C GLU A 15 -2.58 -11.33 -9.69
N ILE A 16 -2.43 -10.66 -8.55
CA ILE A 16 -1.47 -11.03 -7.51
C ILE A 16 -2.19 -11.74 -6.36
N SER A 17 -1.67 -12.91 -5.97
CA SER A 17 -2.22 -13.66 -4.85
C SER A 17 -2.06 -12.90 -3.54
N ILE A 18 -3.04 -12.99 -2.64
CA ILE A 18 -2.99 -12.25 -1.36
C ILE A 18 -1.79 -12.65 -0.49
N THR A 19 -1.34 -13.89 -0.61
CA THR A 19 -0.15 -14.40 0.06
C THR A 19 1.13 -13.73 -0.45
N GLU A 20 1.22 -13.45 -1.76
CA GLU A 20 2.36 -12.71 -2.32
C GLU A 20 2.31 -11.25 -1.91
N MET A 21 1.12 -10.64 -1.89
CA MET A 21 0.93 -9.28 -1.37
C MET A 21 1.39 -9.14 0.09
N ASP A 22 1.03 -10.09 0.96
CA ASP A 22 1.51 -10.13 2.34
C ASP A 22 3.05 -10.26 2.39
N ARG A 23 3.63 -11.13 1.56
CA ARG A 23 5.08 -11.30 1.47
C ARG A 23 5.79 -10.02 1.05
N LEU A 24 5.30 -9.33 0.03
CA LEU A 24 5.85 -8.07 -0.48
C LEU A 24 5.71 -6.95 0.55
N ALA A 25 4.52 -6.80 1.14
CA ALA A 25 4.27 -5.81 2.18
C ALA A 25 5.22 -6.02 3.36
N ARG A 26 5.42 -7.27 3.81
CA ARG A 26 6.37 -7.58 4.88
C ARG A 26 7.82 -7.31 4.45
N LYS A 27 8.21 -7.67 3.23
CA LYS A 27 9.58 -7.45 2.76
C LYS A 27 9.96 -5.97 2.76
N GLU A 28 9.08 -5.11 2.24
CA GLU A 28 9.35 -3.68 2.08
C GLU A 28 9.09 -2.87 3.37
N LEU A 29 8.04 -3.21 4.14
CA LEU A 29 7.65 -2.42 5.31
C LEU A 29 8.39 -2.83 6.58
N LYS A 30 8.72 -4.11 6.77
CA LYS A 30 9.39 -4.60 7.99
C LYS A 30 10.75 -3.93 8.31
N PRO A 31 11.60 -3.53 7.35
CA PRO A 31 12.83 -2.80 7.67
C PRO A 31 12.57 -1.33 8.09
N LEU A 32 11.41 -0.76 7.72
CA LEU A 32 11.09 0.64 7.96
C LEU A 32 10.21 0.84 9.19
N VAL A 33 9.27 -0.07 9.43
CA VAL A 33 8.22 0.03 10.44
C VAL A 33 7.87 -1.31 11.05
N GLU A 34 7.29 -1.28 12.24
CA GLU A 34 6.75 -2.46 12.88
C GLU A 34 5.34 -2.75 12.34
N ILE A 35 5.14 -3.96 11.81
CA ILE A 35 3.84 -4.40 11.28
C ILE A 35 3.07 -5.03 12.43
N ASN A 36 2.00 -4.37 12.87
CA ASN A 36 1.15 -4.88 13.95
C ASN A 36 0.15 -5.91 13.43
N ASP A 37 -0.51 -5.61 12.31
CA ASP A 37 -1.54 -6.47 11.76
C ASP A 37 -1.72 -6.28 10.26
N ILE A 38 -2.19 -7.34 9.59
CA ILE A 38 -2.55 -7.33 8.17
C ILE A 38 -3.94 -7.94 8.04
N SER A 39 -4.87 -7.14 7.57
CA SER A 39 -6.26 -7.55 7.35
C SER A 39 -6.62 -7.45 5.88
N ALA A 40 -7.50 -8.34 5.44
CA ALA A 40 -8.01 -8.36 4.07
C ALA A 40 -9.51 -8.57 4.07
N LEU A 41 -10.20 -7.75 3.27
CA LEU A 41 -11.62 -7.91 3.06
C LEU A 41 -11.89 -9.12 2.16
N CYS A 42 -12.61 -10.10 2.70
CA CYS A 42 -13.00 -11.30 1.99
C CYS A 42 -14.53 -11.38 1.87
N ASN A 43 -15.00 -11.72 0.67
CA ASN A 43 -16.39 -12.10 0.44
C ASN A 43 -16.55 -13.59 0.77
N LYS A 44 -17.13 -13.89 1.94
CA LYS A 44 -17.34 -15.26 2.41
C LYS A 44 -18.29 -16.08 1.54
N VAL A 45 -19.22 -15.45 0.82
CA VAL A 45 -20.20 -16.16 -0.04
C VAL A 45 -19.52 -16.71 -1.28
N ARG A 46 -18.62 -15.92 -1.86
CA ARG A 46 -17.87 -16.29 -3.08
C ARG A 46 -16.49 -16.89 -2.77
N ASN A 47 -16.09 -16.88 -1.51
CA ASN A 47 -14.74 -17.23 -1.05
C ASN A 47 -13.64 -16.47 -1.81
N GLU A 48 -13.91 -15.21 -2.17
CA GLU A 48 -13.03 -14.36 -2.97
C GLU A 48 -12.56 -13.16 -2.14
N TYR A 49 -11.27 -12.84 -2.23
CA TYR A 49 -10.73 -11.62 -1.64
C TYR A 49 -11.11 -10.41 -2.50
N ILE A 50 -11.57 -9.35 -1.85
CA ILE A 50 -11.98 -8.13 -2.54
C ILE A 50 -10.71 -7.35 -2.92
N PRO A 51 -10.50 -7.02 -4.21
CA PRO A 51 -9.41 -6.13 -4.61
C PRO A 51 -9.58 -4.78 -3.88
N PHE A 52 -8.48 -4.15 -3.46
CA PHE A 52 -8.48 -2.95 -2.57
C PHE A 52 -8.93 -3.17 -1.11
N GLY A 53 -9.23 -4.41 -0.72
CA GLY A 53 -9.68 -4.74 0.63
C GLY A 53 -8.58 -4.92 1.67
N MET A 54 -7.30 -4.83 1.27
CA MET A 54 -6.16 -5.13 2.14
C MET A 54 -5.71 -3.88 2.89
N LYS A 55 -5.62 -4.01 4.22
CA LYS A 55 -5.18 -2.96 5.14
C LYS A 55 -4.07 -3.50 6.02
N VAL A 56 -3.00 -2.72 6.13
CA VAL A 56 -1.85 -3.01 6.98
C VAL A 56 -1.82 -1.98 8.09
N LEU A 57 -1.80 -2.47 9.33
CA LEU A 57 -1.63 -1.67 10.52
C LEU A 57 -0.14 -1.63 10.86
N LEU A 58 0.42 -0.44 10.87
CA LEU A 58 1.84 -0.22 11.10
C LEU A 58 2.01 0.70 12.31
N ARG A 59 3.10 0.49 13.03
CA ARG A 59 3.56 1.39 14.08
C ARG A 59 4.85 2.04 13.61
N LYS A 60 4.85 3.37 13.53
CA LYS A 60 6.09 4.11 13.28
C LYS A 60 6.89 4.20 14.57
N ASN A 61 8.17 3.85 14.50
CA ASN A 61 9.11 4.06 15.59
C ASN A 61 9.59 5.52 15.65
N THR A 62 9.60 6.21 14.50
CA THR A 62 10.06 7.60 14.34
C THR A 62 9.16 8.37 13.37
N ILE A 63 8.87 9.64 13.68
CA ILE A 63 8.02 10.53 12.85
C ILE A 63 8.58 10.72 11.44
N GLU A 64 9.90 10.67 11.29
CA GLU A 64 10.62 10.96 10.04
C GLU A 64 10.72 9.76 9.09
N THR A 65 10.22 8.58 9.46
CA THR A 65 10.24 7.43 8.56
C THR A 65 9.29 7.66 7.39
N GLU A 66 9.86 7.95 6.23
CA GLU A 66 9.18 7.96 4.94
C GLU A 66 8.83 6.53 4.54
N LEU A 67 7.57 6.32 4.17
CA LEU A 67 7.10 5.02 3.71
C LEU A 67 7.08 4.96 2.19
N PRO A 68 7.34 3.80 1.59
CA PRO A 68 7.23 3.62 0.18
C PRO A 68 5.77 3.86 -0.26
N LEU A 69 5.62 4.56 -1.39
CA LEU A 69 4.33 4.78 -2.03
C LEU A 69 3.95 3.65 -2.98
N PHE A 70 4.93 2.81 -3.32
CA PHE A 70 4.80 1.70 -4.25
C PHE A 70 5.50 0.47 -3.69
N LEU A 71 4.91 -0.71 -3.86
CA LEU A 71 5.63 -1.99 -3.76
C LEU A 71 6.12 -2.38 -5.15
N ASP A 72 7.37 -2.79 -5.22
CA ASP A 72 7.97 -3.32 -6.44
C ASP A 72 7.56 -4.79 -6.62
N HIS A 73 6.94 -5.10 -7.76
CA HIS A 73 6.56 -6.45 -8.17
C HIS A 73 6.99 -6.69 -9.61
N GLU A 74 7.20 -7.96 -9.98
CA GLU A 74 7.63 -8.33 -11.34
C GLU A 74 6.64 -7.85 -12.42
N ASP A 75 5.33 -7.89 -12.12
CA ASP A 75 4.25 -7.37 -12.98
C ASP A 75 4.05 -5.84 -12.91
N GLY A 76 4.79 -5.11 -12.07
CA GLY A 76 4.77 -3.65 -11.99
C GLY A 76 4.68 -3.06 -10.59
N LEU A 77 4.41 -1.76 -10.52
CA LEU A 77 4.38 -1.00 -9.26
C LEU A 77 2.97 -1.00 -8.62
N ILE A 78 2.88 -1.54 -7.41
CA ILE A 78 1.63 -1.61 -6.65
C ILE A 78 1.52 -0.40 -5.75
N ASN A 79 0.49 0.43 -5.93
CA ASN A 79 0.28 1.62 -5.11
C ASN A 79 -0.13 1.30 -3.66
N ILE A 80 0.53 2.00 -2.74
CA ILE A 80 0.27 2.00 -1.30
C ILE A 80 -0.31 3.37 -0.90
N LEU A 81 -1.48 3.37 -0.26
CA LEU A 81 -2.10 4.60 0.24
C LEU A 81 -2.13 4.64 1.77
N TYR A 82 -1.43 5.61 2.37
CA TYR A 82 -1.57 5.90 3.79
C TYR A 82 -2.41 7.17 4.01
N ARG A 83 -3.17 7.18 5.11
CA ARG A 83 -4.08 8.27 5.47
C ARG A 83 -3.24 9.51 5.85
N GLY A 84 -3.14 10.48 4.93
CA GLY A 84 -2.35 11.72 5.13
C GLY A 84 -1.51 12.15 3.93
N PHE A 85 -1.33 11.29 2.92
CA PHE A 85 -0.59 11.64 1.69
C PHE A 85 -1.52 11.95 0.52
N LYS A 86 -1.18 12.98 -0.26
CA LYS A 86 -1.81 13.22 -1.58
C LYS A 86 -1.47 12.05 -2.49
N GLU A 87 -2.47 11.48 -3.14
CA GLU A 87 -2.33 10.33 -4.04
C GLU A 87 -1.13 10.50 -4.99
N ALA A 88 -0.15 9.60 -4.88
CA ALA A 88 0.86 9.47 -5.92
C ALA A 88 0.16 8.81 -7.12
N CYS A 89 -0.08 9.61 -8.16
CA CYS A 89 -0.71 9.12 -9.37
C CYS A 89 0.20 8.06 -10.02
N GLY A 90 -0.20 6.79 -9.96
CA GLY A 90 0.50 5.68 -10.62
C GLY A 90 0.59 5.78 -12.15
N TYR A 91 -0.09 6.76 -12.76
CA TYR A 91 -0.01 7.08 -14.19
C TYR A 91 0.92 8.26 -14.51
N CYS A 92 1.49 8.92 -13.50
CA CYS A 92 2.43 10.02 -13.73
C CYS A 92 3.77 9.44 -14.20
N LYS A 93 3.96 9.36 -15.51
CA LYS A 93 5.29 9.17 -16.09
C LYS A 93 6.21 10.30 -15.59
N LYS A 94 7.34 9.94 -14.97
CA LYS A 94 8.39 10.91 -14.64
C LYS A 94 8.93 11.50 -15.94
N GLY A 95 8.55 12.74 -16.25
CA GLY A 95 9.12 13.45 -17.40
C GLY A 95 8.26 14.60 -17.89
N GLY A 96 8.42 15.79 -17.29
CA GLY A 96 7.95 17.04 -17.86
C GLY A 96 7.51 18.07 -16.80
N PRO A 97 7.94 19.35 -16.91
CA PRO A 97 7.48 20.43 -16.05
C PRO A 97 6.05 20.81 -16.45
N GLY A 98 5.07 20.07 -15.94
CA GLY A 98 3.67 20.30 -16.29
C GLY A 98 2.74 19.28 -15.67
N ASN A 99 2.47 19.45 -14.37
CA ASN A 99 1.48 18.67 -13.64
C ASN A 99 0.09 18.84 -14.26
N ARG A 100 -0.28 17.96 -15.19
CA ARG A 100 -1.67 17.75 -15.60
C ARG A 100 -2.06 16.30 -15.34
N CYS A 101 -2.62 16.05 -14.17
CA CYS A 101 -3.35 14.82 -13.90
C CYS A 101 -4.60 14.83 -14.79
N ALA A 102 -4.67 13.92 -15.77
CA ALA A 102 -5.87 13.72 -16.56
C ALA A 102 -6.97 13.17 -15.62
N ARG A 103 -7.96 14.02 -15.31
CA ARG A 103 -9.22 13.59 -14.72
C ARG A 103 -10.01 12.90 -15.85
N HIS A 104 -10.35 11.63 -15.67
CA HIS A 104 -11.46 11.01 -16.40
C HIS A 104 -12.77 11.43 -15.74
#